data_AF-A0A7S9HER1-F1
#
_entry.id   AF-A0A7S9HER1-F1
#
_cell.length_a   1.000
_cell.length_b   1.000
_cell.length_c   1.000
_cell.angle_alpha   90.00
_cell.angle_beta   90.00
_cell.angle_gamma   90.00
#
_symmetry.space_group_name_H-M   'P 1'
#
loop_
_entity.id
_entity.type
_entity.pdbx_description
1 polymer ?
#
loop_
_entity_poly.entity_id
_entity_poly.type
_entity_poly.pdbx_seq_one_letter_code
_entity_poly.pdbx_strand_id
1 'polypeptide(L)'
;MNRSSPLPILRKPPLESDKKDVIQYIADGKSDSEIAMIYGVTKDTIWSRRQIWRLESGSAVRERQNKDALIAMWTNGYTPEEMSHLLGLSIQVVYAKLREYRIRDLPRMGIDAPTMSLASLRQGLIPEDDETITIITHKRIPKWVMVPVEQYQDLQNGTYQQLREQADEV
;
A
#
# COMPACT_ATOMS: atom_id res chain seq x y z
N MET A 1 41.04 -26.46 -39.27
CA MET A 1 40.17 -26.16 -38.12
C MET A 1 38.94 -25.42 -38.64
N ASN A 2 37.81 -26.14 -38.78
CA ASN A 2 36.55 -25.55 -39.23
C ASN A 2 36.03 -24.60 -38.14
N ARG A 3 36.22 -23.29 -38.35
CA ARG A 3 35.57 -22.24 -37.57
C ARG A 3 34.17 -22.00 -38.12
N SER A 4 33.32 -23.04 -38.12
CA SER A 4 31.89 -22.85 -38.27
C SER A 4 31.34 -22.43 -36.91
N SER A 5 31.59 -21.17 -36.53
CA SER A 5 30.77 -20.54 -35.50
C SER A 5 29.32 -20.66 -36.00
N PRO A 6 28.38 -21.24 -35.23
CA PRO A 6 26.98 -21.24 -35.64
C PRO A 6 26.59 -19.79 -35.92
N LEU A 7 25.96 -19.55 -37.07
CA LEU A 7 25.40 -18.24 -37.41
C LEU A 7 24.69 -17.70 -36.17
N PRO A 8 24.85 -16.41 -35.80
CA PRO A 8 24.14 -15.85 -34.67
C PRO A 8 22.68 -16.20 -34.86
N ILE A 9 22.12 -17.01 -33.95
CA ILE A 9 20.73 -17.45 -34.00
C ILE A 9 19.95 -16.17 -34.25
N LEU A 10 19.33 -16.06 -35.43
CA LEU A 10 18.47 -14.94 -35.77
C LEU A 10 17.38 -14.92 -34.71
N ARG A 11 17.58 -14.06 -33.70
CA ARG A 11 16.70 -13.90 -32.55
C ARG A 11 15.36 -13.49 -33.15
N LYS A 12 14.39 -14.41 -33.10
CA LYS A 12 13.09 -14.16 -33.72
C LYS A 12 12.39 -13.10 -32.87
N PRO A 13 12.13 -11.89 -33.38
CA PRO A 13 11.29 -10.94 -32.67
C PRO A 13 9.93 -11.61 -32.41
N PRO A 14 9.25 -11.32 -31.29
CA PRO A 14 7.95 -11.89 -31.05
C PRO A 14 7.04 -11.56 -32.24
N LEU A 15 6.45 -12.61 -32.80
CA LEU A 15 5.54 -12.54 -33.94
C LEU A 15 4.10 -12.41 -33.43
N GLU A 16 3.14 -12.27 -34.34
CA GLU A 16 1.71 -12.21 -33.94
C GLU A 16 1.27 -13.47 -33.19
N SER A 17 1.94 -14.61 -33.41
CA SER A 17 1.75 -15.86 -32.66
C SER A 17 1.99 -15.68 -31.17
N ASP A 18 3.00 -14.89 -30.81
CA ASP A 18 3.52 -14.78 -29.44
C ASP A 18 2.80 -13.68 -28.66
N LYS A 19 1.86 -12.98 -29.30
CA LYS A 19 1.09 -11.88 -28.73
C LYS A 19 0.35 -12.29 -27.46
N LYS A 20 -0.23 -13.50 -27.42
CA LYS A 20 -0.96 -14.00 -26.25
C LYS A 20 -0.04 -14.12 -25.04
N ASP A 21 1.16 -14.64 -25.25
CA ASP A 21 2.15 -14.82 -24.18
C ASP A 21 2.66 -13.47 -23.69
N VAL A 22 2.89 -12.51 -24.59
CA VAL A 22 3.27 -11.14 -24.22
C VAL A 22 2.17 -10.45 -23.41
N ILE A 23 0.89 -10.64 -23.78
CA ILE A 23 -0.23 -10.12 -23.00
C ILE A 23 -0.24 -10.72 -21.60
N GLN A 24 -0.02 -12.03 -21.48
CA GLN A 24 0.06 -12.70 -20.18
C GLN A 24 1.21 -12.13 -19.34
N TYR A 25 2.40 -11.98 -19.91
CA TYR A 25 3.54 -11.39 -19.19
C TYR A 25 3.30 -9.94 -18.77
N ILE A 26 2.58 -9.16 -19.56
CA ILE A 26 2.17 -7.80 -19.19
C ILE A 26 1.16 -7.82 -18.05
N ALA A 27 0.20 -8.75 -18.07
CA ALA A 27 -0.78 -8.93 -17.00
C ALA A 27 -0.11 -9.36 -15.66
N ASP A 28 0.93 -10.18 -15.75
CA ASP A 28 1.80 -10.54 -14.62
C ASP A 28 2.69 -9.36 -14.14
N GLY A 29 2.64 -8.21 -14.81
CA GLY A 29 3.38 -7.01 -14.42
C GLY A 29 4.86 -7.00 -14.84
N LYS A 30 5.27 -7.87 -15.77
CA LYS A 30 6.66 -7.90 -16.28
C LYS A 30 6.96 -6.69 -17.15
N SER A 31 8.12 -6.10 -16.95
CA SER A 31 8.61 -4.97 -17.75
C SER A 31 9.04 -5.39 -19.17
N ASP A 32 9.05 -4.44 -20.09
CA ASP A 32 9.49 -4.66 -21.47
C ASP A 32 10.92 -5.25 -21.54
N SER A 33 11.79 -4.91 -20.57
CA SER A 33 13.15 -5.47 -20.45
C SER A 33 13.17 -6.94 -20.02
N GLU A 34 12.31 -7.32 -19.07
CA GLU A 34 12.20 -8.72 -18.61
C GLU A 34 11.61 -9.61 -19.71
N ILE A 35 10.58 -9.11 -20.41
CA ILE A 35 10.00 -9.80 -21.57
C ILE A 35 11.07 -9.94 -22.67
N ALA A 36 11.84 -8.88 -22.94
CA ALA A 36 12.91 -8.92 -23.91
C ALA A 36 13.98 -9.96 -23.58
N MET A 37 14.31 -10.16 -22.29
CA MET A 37 15.24 -11.18 -21.84
C MET A 37 14.71 -12.60 -22.11
N ILE A 38 13.41 -12.85 -21.92
CA ILE A 38 12.75 -14.14 -22.19
C ILE A 38 12.85 -14.50 -23.68
N TYR A 39 12.54 -13.55 -24.56
CA TYR A 39 12.60 -13.76 -26.01
C TYR A 39 14.02 -13.58 -26.60
N GLY A 40 14.99 -13.17 -25.78
CA GLY A 40 16.35 -12.87 -26.22
C GLY A 40 16.41 -11.71 -27.22
N VAL A 41 15.53 -10.71 -27.12
CA VAL A 41 15.47 -9.54 -28.00
C VAL A 41 15.85 -8.25 -27.27
N THR A 42 15.86 -7.11 -27.96
CA THR A 42 16.02 -5.80 -27.32
C THR A 42 14.69 -5.33 -26.75
N LYS A 43 14.74 -4.55 -25.65
CA LYS A 43 13.54 -3.91 -25.07
C LYS A 43 12.75 -3.09 -26.08
N ASP A 44 13.44 -2.43 -27.02
CA ASP A 44 12.82 -1.58 -28.04
C ASP A 44 11.98 -2.39 -29.04
N THR A 45 12.35 -3.65 -29.26
CA THR A 45 11.57 -4.58 -30.09
C THR A 45 10.23 -4.90 -29.42
N ILE A 46 10.25 -5.21 -28.11
CA ILE A 46 9.02 -5.45 -27.33
C ILE A 46 8.17 -4.20 -27.29
N TRP A 47 8.78 -3.04 -27.03
CA TRP A 47 8.10 -1.75 -27.01
C TRP A 47 7.40 -1.46 -28.35
N SER A 48 8.10 -1.64 -29.47
CA SER A 48 7.54 -1.41 -30.81
C SER A 48 6.35 -2.32 -31.09
N ARG A 49 6.45 -3.61 -30.71
CA ARG A 49 5.34 -4.57 -30.83
C ARG A 49 4.14 -4.20 -29.97
N ARG A 50 4.41 -3.78 -28.73
CA ARG A 50 3.40 -3.31 -27.79
C ARG A 50 2.62 -2.12 -28.34
N GLN A 51 3.30 -1.17 -29.00
CA GLN A 51 2.67 -0.03 -29.68
C GLN A 51 1.75 -0.48 -30.83
N ILE A 52 2.21 -1.40 -31.67
CA ILE A 52 1.40 -1.97 -32.78
C ILE A 52 0.13 -2.65 -32.22
N TRP A 53 0.26 -3.38 -31.12
CA TRP A 53 -0.85 -4.08 -30.47
C TRP A 53 -1.69 -3.20 -29.54
N ARG A 54 -1.32 -1.92 -29.36
CA ARG A 54 -1.97 -0.95 -28.47
C ARG A 54 -2.10 -1.43 -27.02
N LEU A 55 -1.07 -2.10 -26.52
CA LEU A 55 -1.01 -2.62 -25.16
C LEU A 55 -0.34 -1.61 -24.21
N GLU A 56 -0.74 -1.58 -22.94
CA GLU A 56 -0.05 -0.81 -21.90
C GLU A 56 1.25 -1.50 -21.45
N SER A 57 2.19 -0.74 -20.88
CA SER A 57 3.44 -1.32 -20.39
C SER A 57 3.19 -2.16 -19.14
N GLY A 58 3.83 -3.33 -19.03
CA GLY A 58 3.67 -4.16 -17.83
C GLY A 58 4.16 -3.48 -16.55
N SER A 59 5.09 -2.52 -16.65
CA SER A 59 5.46 -1.65 -15.53
C SER A 59 4.30 -0.80 -15.01
N ALA A 60 3.42 -0.32 -15.90
CA ALA A 60 2.26 0.47 -15.51
C ALA A 60 1.19 -0.41 -14.87
N VAL A 61 1.02 -1.64 -15.37
CA VAL A 61 0.12 -2.66 -14.77
C VAL A 61 0.59 -2.99 -13.36
N ARG A 62 1.89 -3.28 -13.18
CA ARG A 62 2.48 -3.58 -11.88
C ARG A 62 2.33 -2.41 -10.90
N GLU A 63 2.50 -1.19 -11.37
CA GLU A 63 2.31 0.00 -10.54
C GLU A 63 0.87 0.15 -10.04
N ARG A 64 -0.12 -0.14 -10.91
CA ARG A 64 -1.54 -0.16 -10.55
C ARG A 64 -1.83 -1.24 -9.51
N GLN A 65 -1.36 -2.47 -9.74
CA GLN A 65 -1.50 -3.59 -8.79
C GLN A 65 -0.88 -3.26 -7.43
N ASN A 66 0.32 -2.67 -7.41
CA ASN A 66 0.99 -2.25 -6.18
C ASN A 66 0.20 -1.17 -5.43
N LYS A 67 -0.37 -0.20 -6.16
CA LYS A 67 -1.23 0.82 -5.56
C LYS A 67 -2.45 0.20 -4.89
N ASP A 68 -3.16 -0.68 -5.59
CA ASP A 68 -4.36 -1.33 -5.08
C ASP A 68 -4.04 -2.21 -3.86
N ALA A 69 -2.92 -2.94 -3.91
CA ALA A 69 -2.41 -3.71 -2.78
C ALA A 69 -2.07 -2.84 -1.56
N LEU A 70 -1.40 -1.69 -1.76
CA LEU A 70 -1.10 -0.74 -0.69
C LEU A 70 -2.37 -0.17 -0.04
N ILE A 71 -3.41 0.11 -0.82
CA ILE A 71 -4.69 0.59 -0.30
C ILE A 71 -5.37 -0.50 0.53
N ALA A 72 -5.42 -1.73 0.02
CA ALA A 72 -5.99 -2.87 0.75
C ALA A 72 -5.23 -3.16 2.06
N MET A 73 -3.89 -3.12 2.03
CA MET A 73 -3.07 -3.28 3.24
C MET A 73 -3.27 -2.11 4.22
N TRP A 74 -3.39 -0.88 3.73
CA TRP A 74 -3.63 0.28 4.60
C TRP A 74 -4.99 0.21 5.29
N THR A 75 -6.03 -0.12 4.54
CA THR A 75 -7.40 -0.26 5.07
C THR A 75 -7.49 -1.39 6.10
N ASN A 76 -6.78 -2.51 5.89
CA ASN A 76 -6.62 -3.59 6.87
C ASN A 76 -5.66 -3.25 8.03
N GLY A 77 -5.03 -2.08 7.99
CA GLY A 77 -4.21 -1.52 9.06
C GLY A 77 -2.81 -2.08 9.24
N TYR A 78 -2.23 -2.66 8.20
CA TYR A 78 -0.81 -3.01 8.18
C TYR A 78 0.08 -1.78 8.38
N THR A 79 1.25 -1.97 8.97
CA THR A 79 2.28 -0.92 9.08
C THR A 79 3.08 -0.80 7.78
N PRO A 80 3.66 0.38 7.48
CA PRO A 80 4.52 0.55 6.30
C PRO A 80 5.72 -0.41 6.25
N GLU A 81 6.20 -0.86 7.40
CA GLU A 81 7.29 -1.85 7.52
C GLU A 81 6.80 -3.24 7.08
N GLU A 82 5.66 -3.70 7.59
CA GLU A 82 5.05 -4.97 7.16
C GLU A 82 4.70 -4.95 5.66
N MET A 83 4.15 -3.84 5.16
CA MET A 83 3.87 -3.66 3.73
C MET A 83 5.15 -3.78 2.87
N SER A 84 6.26 -3.19 3.34
CA SER A 84 7.55 -3.27 2.67
C SER A 84 8.04 -4.71 2.57
N HIS A 85 7.92 -5.48 3.66
CA HIS A 85 8.30 -6.89 3.67
C HIS A 85 7.41 -7.76 2.77
N LEU A 86 6.09 -7.56 2.79
CA LEU A 86 5.14 -8.34 1.98
C LEU A 86 5.23 -8.06 0.49
N LEU A 87 5.42 -6.79 0.11
CA LEU A 87 5.51 -6.37 -1.30
C LEU A 87 6.93 -6.49 -1.86
N GLY A 88 7.94 -6.76 -1.02
CA GLY A 88 9.34 -6.77 -1.43
C GLY A 88 9.86 -5.40 -1.90
N LEU A 89 9.21 -4.32 -1.46
CA LEU A 89 9.57 -2.94 -1.80
C LEU A 89 10.40 -2.34 -0.67
N SER A 90 11.26 -1.36 -0.96
CA SER A 90 11.95 -0.65 0.12
C SER A 90 10.98 0.21 0.92
N ILE A 91 11.24 0.36 2.22
CA ILE A 91 10.43 1.19 3.13
C ILE A 91 10.29 2.62 2.58
N GLN A 92 11.35 3.17 1.99
CA GLN A 92 11.34 4.50 1.39
C GLN A 92 10.38 4.60 0.19
N VAL A 93 10.35 3.57 -0.66
CA VAL A 93 9.42 3.50 -1.80
C VAL A 93 7.99 3.42 -1.29
N VAL A 94 7.72 2.59 -0.28
CA VAL A 94 6.38 2.52 0.35
C VAL A 94 5.95 3.89 0.85
N TYR A 95 6.81 4.61 1.57
CA TYR A 95 6.50 5.97 2.04
C TYR A 95 6.28 6.98 0.92
N ALA A 96 7.06 6.91 -0.16
CA ALA A 96 6.86 7.74 -1.33
C ALA A 96 5.50 7.47 -1.97
N LYS A 97 5.13 6.20 -2.15
CA LYS A 97 3.84 5.77 -2.74
C LYS A 97 2.64 6.13 -1.87
N LEU A 98 2.75 5.94 -0.55
CA LEU A 98 1.72 6.36 0.39
C LEU A 98 1.45 7.88 0.33
N ARG A 99 2.50 8.69 0.08
CA ARG A 99 2.38 10.14 -0.09
C ARG A 99 1.81 10.50 -1.46
N GLU A 100 2.35 9.92 -2.52
CA GLU A 100 1.95 10.15 -3.92
C GLU A 100 0.45 9.89 -4.11
N TYR A 101 -0.04 8.76 -3.58
CA TYR A 101 -1.42 8.33 -3.72
C TYR A 101 -2.36 8.83 -2.61
N ARG A 102 -1.86 9.68 -1.69
CA ARG A 102 -2.63 10.19 -0.53
C ARG A 102 -3.32 9.08 0.30
N ILE A 103 -2.75 7.88 0.31
CA ILE A 103 -3.33 6.71 0.99
C ILE A 103 -3.44 6.93 2.50
N ARG A 104 -2.52 7.71 3.08
CA ARG A 104 -2.53 8.04 4.51
C ARG A 104 -3.71 8.89 4.96
N ASP A 105 -4.45 9.47 4.03
CA ASP A 105 -5.65 10.25 4.33
C ASP A 105 -6.90 9.34 4.33
N LEU A 106 -6.78 8.07 3.89
CA LEU A 106 -7.83 7.07 3.97
C LEU A 106 -7.96 6.52 5.40
N PRO A 107 -9.19 6.14 5.80
CA PRO A 107 -9.42 5.48 7.09
C PRO A 107 -8.61 4.18 7.19
N ARG A 108 -8.08 3.94 8.38
CA ARG A 108 -7.29 2.75 8.72
C ARG A 108 -8.15 1.83 9.59
N MET A 109 -8.05 0.52 9.41
CA MET A 109 -8.82 -0.50 10.17
C MET A 109 -10.35 -0.45 9.96
N GLY A 110 -10.84 0.14 8.86
CA GLY A 110 -12.28 0.28 8.62
C GLY A 110 -13.01 1.21 9.61
N ILE A 111 -12.28 1.98 10.42
CA ILE A 111 -12.85 2.99 11.30
C ILE A 111 -13.00 4.27 10.48
N ASP A 112 -14.23 4.53 10.01
CA ASP A 112 -14.59 5.80 9.36
C ASP A 112 -14.94 6.83 10.42
N ALA A 113 -13.90 7.37 11.05
CA ALA A 113 -14.02 8.40 12.08
C ALA A 113 -13.41 9.70 11.57
N PRO A 114 -14.10 10.85 11.74
CA PRO A 114 -13.53 12.14 11.39
C PRO A 114 -12.22 12.34 12.15
N THR A 115 -11.14 12.63 11.43
CA THR A 115 -9.84 12.90 12.05
C THR A 115 -9.79 14.36 12.47
N MET A 116 -9.58 14.63 13.75
CA MET A 116 -9.36 15.99 14.25
C MET A 116 -7.91 16.23 14.64
N SER A 117 -7.46 17.48 14.43
CA SER A 117 -6.16 17.91 14.91
C SER A 117 -6.22 18.20 16.41
N LEU A 118 -5.12 17.95 17.13
CA LEU A 118 -5.02 18.27 18.55
C LEU A 118 -5.19 19.79 18.82
N ALA A 119 -4.88 20.65 17.84
CA ALA A 119 -5.11 22.09 17.93
C ALA A 119 -6.61 22.43 17.89
N SER A 120 -7.39 21.74 17.05
CA SER A 120 -8.84 21.92 16.94
C SER A 120 -9.55 21.51 18.23
N LEU A 121 -9.10 20.41 18.86
CA LEU A 121 -9.63 19.97 20.17
C LEU A 121 -9.30 20.97 21.29
N ARG A 122 -8.10 21.56 21.29
CA ARG A 122 -7.72 22.61 22.25
C ARG A 122 -8.54 23.90 22.11
N GLN A 123 -9.11 24.14 20.94
CA GLN A 123 -9.97 25.29 20.66
C GLN A 123 -11.44 25.03 21.04
N GLY A 124 -11.77 23.84 21.56
CA GLY A 124 -13.14 23.50 21.97
C GLY A 124 -14.10 23.27 20.79
N LEU A 125 -13.58 23.08 19.57
CA LEU A 125 -14.36 22.71 18.40
C LEU A 125 -14.65 21.21 18.44
N ILE A 126 -15.57 20.82 19.33
CA ILE A 126 -16.08 19.46 19.44
C ILE A 126 -17.29 19.37 18.47
N PRO A 127 -17.39 18.34 17.61
CA PRO A 127 -18.60 18.12 16.83
C PRO A 127 -19.81 17.91 17.78
N GLU A 128 -20.97 18.45 17.42
CA GLU A 128 -22.18 18.45 18.28
C GLU A 128 -22.75 17.04 18.53
N ASP A 129 -22.32 16.03 17.77
CA ASP A 129 -22.78 14.65 17.90
C ASP A 129 -21.86 13.83 18.84
N ASP A 130 -22.25 13.74 20.11
CA ASP A 130 -21.55 12.98 21.18
C ASP A 130 -21.39 11.47 20.88
N GLU A 131 -22.11 10.94 19.89
CA GLU A 131 -22.08 9.52 19.48
C GLU A 131 -20.98 9.20 18.45
N THR A 132 -20.27 10.21 17.92
CA THR A 132 -19.30 10.01 16.84
C THR A 132 -17.89 9.70 17.37
N ILE A 133 -17.41 8.48 17.09
CA ILE A 133 -16.01 8.10 17.36
C ILE A 133 -15.10 9.05 16.57
N THR A 134 -14.30 9.84 17.27
CA THR A 134 -13.40 10.83 16.66
C THR A 134 -11.94 10.45 16.92
N ILE A 135 -11.14 10.29 15.85
CA ILE A 135 -9.72 9.91 15.98
C ILE A 135 -8.87 11.18 16.13
N ILE A 136 -8.26 11.34 17.31
CA ILE A 136 -7.29 12.42 17.57
C ILE A 136 -5.93 11.99 17.04
N THR A 137 -5.49 12.62 15.95
CA THR A 137 -4.17 12.34 15.38
C THR A 137 -3.15 13.38 15.84
N HIS A 138 -2.08 12.94 16.49
CA HIS A 138 -0.85 13.74 16.63
C HIS A 138 0.23 13.04 15.82
N LYS A 139 0.63 13.63 14.68
CA LYS A 139 1.58 13.02 13.72
C LYS A 139 1.12 11.68 13.09
N ARG A 140 -0.18 11.50 12.85
CA ARG A 140 -0.79 10.40 12.07
C ARG A 140 -0.60 8.96 12.63
N ILE A 141 -0.40 8.81 13.93
CA ILE A 141 -0.52 7.51 14.62
C ILE A 141 -1.49 7.73 15.79
N PRO A 142 -2.62 7.01 15.87
CA PRO A 142 -3.53 7.15 17.00
C PRO A 142 -2.86 6.56 18.24
N LYS A 143 -2.56 7.41 19.23
CA LYS A 143 -2.07 6.96 20.55
C LYS A 143 -3.21 6.73 21.54
N TRP A 144 -4.30 7.46 21.37
CA TRP A 144 -5.42 7.49 22.30
C TRP A 144 -6.72 7.39 21.51
N VAL A 145 -7.68 6.69 22.08
CA VAL A 145 -9.06 6.58 21.58
C VAL A 145 -9.94 7.24 22.64
N MET A 146 -10.76 8.21 22.25
CA MET A 146 -11.79 8.70 23.16
C MET A 146 -12.97 7.76 23.10
N VAL A 147 -13.30 7.19 24.25
CA VAL A 147 -14.40 6.26 24.44
C VAL A 147 -15.38 6.95 25.38
N PRO A 148 -16.70 6.93 25.10
CA PRO A 148 -17.70 7.46 26.02
C PRO A 148 -17.49 6.89 27.44
N VAL A 149 -17.68 7.74 28.46
CA VAL A 149 -17.44 7.38 29.86
C VAL A 149 -18.20 6.10 30.27
N GLU A 150 -19.37 5.90 29.66
CA GLU A 150 -20.24 4.74 29.87
C GLU A 150 -19.61 3.41 29.45
N GLN A 151 -18.68 3.43 28.49
CA GLN A 151 -18.00 2.24 27.96
C GLN A 151 -16.63 1.97 28.62
N TYR A 152 -16.22 2.81 29.58
CA TYR A 152 -15.02 2.57 30.39
C TYR A 152 -15.29 1.49 31.44
N GLN A 153 -14.91 0.24 31.13
CA GLN A 153 -15.03 -0.89 32.06
C GLN A 153 -14.33 -0.62 33.40
N ASP A 154 -13.22 0.11 33.42
CA ASP A 154 -12.48 0.42 34.66
C ASP A 154 -13.23 1.38 35.60
N LEU A 155 -14.11 2.22 35.06
CA LEU A 155 -15.00 3.08 35.86
C LEU A 155 -16.20 2.29 36.40
N GLN A 156 -16.71 1.32 35.63
CA GLN A 156 -17.78 0.43 36.08
C GLN A 156 -17.31 -0.59 37.12
N ASN A 157 -16.09 -1.11 36.96
CA ASN A 157 -15.53 -2.18 37.80
C ASN A 157 -14.88 -1.65 39.09
N GLY A 158 -14.83 -0.33 39.29
CA GLY A 158 -14.32 0.28 40.53
C GLY A 158 -12.82 0.08 40.77
N THR A 159 -12.04 -0.25 39.74
CA THR A 159 -10.59 -0.57 39.85
C THR A 159 -9.79 0.58 40.46
N TYR A 160 -10.19 1.82 40.20
CA TYR A 160 -9.55 3.01 40.77
C TYR A 160 -9.95 3.30 42.23
N GLN A 161 -11.07 2.75 42.69
CA GLN A 161 -11.55 2.91 44.06
C GLN A 161 -10.70 2.04 45.00
N GLN A 162 -10.41 0.80 44.58
CA GLN A 162 -9.51 -0.12 45.29
C GLN A 162 -8.09 0.44 45.44
N LEU A 163 -7.57 1.13 44.42
CA LEU A 163 -6.24 1.75 44.47
C LEU A 163 -6.17 2.98 45.37
N ARG A 164 -7.29 3.69 45.58
CA ARG A 164 -7.36 4.81 46.53
C ARG A 164 -7.42 4.30 47.97
N GLU A 165 -8.23 3.27 48.22
CA GLU A 165 -8.34 2.66 49.55
C GLU A 165 -7.01 2.05 50.02
N GLN A 166 -6.24 1.44 49.12
CA GLN A 166 -4.88 0.94 49.44
C GLN A 166 -3.85 2.05 49.72
N ALA A 167 -4.06 3.26 49.22
CA ALA A 167 -3.15 4.38 49.46
C ALA A 167 -3.39 5.06 50.81
N ASP A 168 -4.59 4.93 51.37
CA ASP A 168 -4.97 5.49 52.68
C ASP A 168 -4.67 4.53 53.85
N GLU A 169 -4.29 3.28 53.58
CA GLU A 169 -3.87 2.28 54.59
C GLU A 169 -2.35 2.29 54.90
N VAL A 170 -1.57 3.24 54.36
CA VAL A 170 -0.12 3.41 54.60
C VAL A 170 0.20 4.60 55.49
#